data_AF-A0AAE1PUB0-F1
#
_entry.id   AF-A0AAE1PUB0-F1
#
_cell.length_a   1.000
_cell.length_b   1.000
_cell.length_c   1.000
_cell.angle_alpha   90.00
_cell.angle_beta   90.00
_cell.angle_gamma   90.00
#
_symmetry.space_group_name_H-M   'P 1'
#
loop_
_entity.id
_entity.type
_entity.pdbx_description
1 polymer ?
#
loop_
_entity_poly.entity_id
_entity_poly.type
_entity_poly.pdbx_seq_one_letter_code
_entity_poly.pdbx_strand_id
1 'polypeptide(L)'
;MAIGPVRRDLKNGLNQLRSRNIGNRCQYVLYDSKYQECPLPDIFGSGLPPPEKDHYWSLLNGKTLYASHGGVCYKYTPNEHQQIHVSSPAHLQANHEEADTLIAFHLENITYNAVIIRTSDTDVLVILIGFLGKKKPERENSVNHNNGLWQWQQQAKGKLKPLEIVEKDAAGRYLHLFTCMGEVDGDVNIEVASEFVCKMYSQPKDKPLTNIKRIDCALLPPSRRALDKKLQRAQYVSILWNHANFTCPDQGLSPTDYGWSANGNLLQPVWFDGPSLPDALFTDRDNNKDDSNDTCSDSNETTIVKSTDVDSDADDHIYHEPSDDEAWSEDSDTDSQDVD
;
A
#
# COMPACT_ATOMS: atom_id res chain seq x y z
N MET A 1 10.04 49.80 -20.81
CA MET A 1 9.15 48.86 -20.08
C MET A 1 10.00 47.66 -19.72
N ALA A 2 10.49 47.62 -18.48
CA ALA A 2 11.44 46.62 -18.01
C ALA A 2 10.72 45.63 -17.08
N ILE A 3 10.88 44.35 -17.37
CA ILE A 3 10.44 43.24 -16.51
C ILE A 3 11.67 42.81 -15.71
N GLY A 4 11.64 43.01 -14.39
CA GLY A 4 12.65 42.56 -13.45
C GLY A 4 12.21 41.29 -12.71
N PRO A 5 13.16 40.47 -12.18
CA PRO A 5 12.87 39.17 -11.61
C PRO A 5 12.59 39.23 -10.10
N VAL A 6 11.63 38.45 -9.63
CA VAL A 6 11.35 38.23 -8.20
C VAL A 6 12.09 36.97 -7.73
N ARG A 7 13.26 37.14 -7.11
CA ARG A 7 13.94 36.15 -6.26
C ARG A 7 14.28 36.80 -4.91
N ARG A 8 13.85 36.14 -3.82
CA ARG A 8 14.02 36.37 -2.35
C ARG A 8 12.62 36.35 -1.70
N ASP A 9 12.28 35.59 -0.64
CA ASP A 9 13.03 34.97 0.45
C ASP A 9 12.25 33.78 1.05
N LEU A 10 12.86 32.59 1.12
CA LEU A 10 12.30 31.38 1.76
C LEU A 10 12.79 31.19 3.22
N LYS A 11 13.28 32.26 3.87
CA LYS A 11 13.81 32.24 5.25
C LYS A 11 12.92 32.91 6.30
N ASN A 12 11.81 33.55 5.91
CA ASN A 12 10.93 34.26 6.86
C ASN A 12 9.68 33.49 7.29
N GLY A 13 9.41 32.30 6.73
CA GLY A 13 8.25 31.48 7.09
C GLY A 13 8.35 30.76 8.45
N LEU A 14 9.57 30.49 8.93
CA LEU A 14 9.78 29.76 10.20
C LEU A 14 9.73 30.65 11.45
N ASN A 15 9.88 31.97 11.33
CA ASN A 15 9.89 32.88 12.48
C ASN A 15 8.52 33.55 12.78
N GLN A 16 7.55 33.47 11.86
CA GLN A 16 6.21 34.04 12.07
C GLN A 16 5.23 33.14 12.84
N LEU A 17 5.59 31.88 13.10
CA LEU A 17 4.76 30.95 13.89
C LEU A 17 5.05 30.98 15.40
N ARG A 18 5.94 31.87 15.88
CA ARG A 18 6.29 32.00 17.30
C ARG A 18 5.50 33.05 18.10
N SER A 19 4.61 33.85 17.50
CA SER A 19 3.98 34.98 18.24
C SER A 19 2.46 35.05 18.25
N ARG A 20 1.73 34.01 17.83
CA ARG A 20 0.27 34.01 17.95
C ARG A 20 -0.21 32.98 18.97
N ASN A 21 -0.69 33.53 20.09
CA ASN A 21 -1.47 32.84 21.11
C ASN A 21 -2.80 32.40 20.48
N ILE A 22 -2.84 31.15 19.99
CA ILE A 22 -4.02 30.56 19.36
C ILE A 22 -4.39 29.35 20.21
N GLY A 23 -5.54 29.44 20.87
CA GLY A 23 -6.06 28.41 21.78
C GLY A 23 -6.27 27.05 21.11
N ASN A 24 -6.17 26.00 21.94
CA ASN A 24 -6.60 24.62 21.73
C ASN A 24 -6.40 24.04 20.32
N ARG A 25 -5.15 23.94 19.86
CA ARG A 25 -4.81 23.02 18.75
C ARG A 25 -4.46 21.65 19.30
N CYS A 26 -5.29 20.64 19.00
CA CYS A 26 -4.88 19.25 19.11
C CYS A 26 -3.98 18.92 17.90
N GLN A 27 -2.72 18.55 18.14
CA GLN A 27 -1.87 17.99 17.10
C GLN A 27 -2.02 16.47 17.16
N TYR A 28 -2.66 15.90 16.15
CA TYR A 28 -2.63 14.46 15.93
C TYR A 28 -1.24 14.12 15.39
N VAL A 29 -0.44 13.46 16.22
CA VAL A 29 0.75 12.74 15.77
C VAL A 29 0.33 11.28 15.75
N LEU A 30 -0.16 10.85 14.60
CA LEU A 30 -0.40 9.45 14.33
C LEU A 30 0.91 8.91 13.74
N TYR A 31 1.40 7.83 14.32
CA TYR A 31 2.73 7.29 14.06
C TYR A 31 2.87 6.83 12.60
N ASP A 32 4.06 7.06 12.05
CA ASP A 32 4.52 6.59 10.74
C ASP A 32 4.89 5.10 10.85
N SER A 33 4.34 4.26 9.96
CA SER A 33 4.55 2.81 9.92
C SER A 33 5.95 2.39 9.48
N LYS A 34 6.83 3.33 9.07
CA LYS A 34 8.19 3.02 8.60
C LYS A 34 9.29 3.07 9.66
N TYR A 35 8.97 3.35 10.93
CA TYR A 35 9.93 3.17 12.01
C TYR A 35 9.87 1.75 12.56
N GLN A 36 10.58 0.84 11.87
CA GLN A 36 11.01 -0.42 12.45
C GLN A 36 11.97 -0.10 13.61
N GLU A 37 11.53 -0.44 14.82
CA GLU A 37 12.31 -0.47 16.07
C GLU A 37 12.83 0.87 16.62
N CYS A 38 11.93 1.81 16.93
CA CYS A 38 12.06 2.37 18.28
C CYS A 38 11.50 1.32 19.23
N PRO A 39 12.30 0.69 20.11
CA PRO A 39 11.73 -0.11 21.17
C PRO A 39 11.01 0.87 22.09
N LEU A 40 9.73 1.11 21.80
CA LEU A 40 8.79 1.28 22.90
C LEU A 40 9.02 0.03 23.74
N PRO A 41 9.50 0.17 24.99
CA PRO A 41 9.71 -1.00 25.84
C PRO A 41 8.40 -1.79 25.86
N ASP A 42 8.50 -3.09 26.10
CA ASP A 42 7.39 -4.01 26.19
C ASP A 42 6.41 -3.53 27.29
N ILE A 43 5.54 -2.57 26.95
CA ILE A 43 4.70 -1.74 27.86
C ILE A 43 3.40 -2.48 28.20
N PHE A 44 3.12 -3.62 27.56
CA PHE A 44 1.80 -4.25 27.57
C PHE A 44 1.72 -5.56 28.37
N GLY A 45 2.72 -5.84 29.21
CA GLY A 45 2.61 -6.83 30.28
C GLY A 45 1.83 -6.27 31.46
N SER A 46 0.77 -6.95 31.87
CA SER A 46 -0.10 -6.58 33.00
C SER A 46 0.70 -6.33 34.30
N GLY A 47 1.02 -5.06 34.59
CA GLY A 47 1.46 -4.62 35.92
C GLY A 47 2.87 -4.03 36.07
N LEU A 48 3.26 -3.02 35.28
CA LEU A 48 4.43 -2.17 35.58
C LEU A 48 4.10 -0.66 35.42
N PRO A 49 4.86 0.23 36.08
CA PRO A 49 4.43 1.58 36.47
C PRO A 49 4.32 2.54 35.28
N PRO A 50 3.56 3.63 35.42
CA PRO A 50 3.41 4.66 34.38
C PRO A 50 4.79 5.13 33.88
N PRO A 51 4.90 5.52 32.60
CA PRO A 51 6.15 6.01 32.00
C PRO A 51 6.79 7.06 32.92
N GLU A 52 8.12 7.03 32.99
CA GLU A 52 8.91 7.94 33.82
C GLU A 52 8.44 9.38 33.54
N LYS A 53 7.77 9.96 34.54
CA LYS A 53 6.73 11.00 34.37
C LYS A 53 7.23 12.28 33.69
N ASP A 54 8.53 12.51 33.73
CA ASP A 54 9.12 13.80 33.39
C ASP A 54 9.50 13.92 31.91
N HIS A 55 9.75 12.82 31.21
CA HIS A 55 10.25 12.89 29.82
C HIS A 55 9.18 13.36 28.84
N TYR A 56 7.99 12.74 28.89
CA TYR A 56 6.91 13.02 27.95
C TYR A 56 6.19 14.34 28.20
N TRP A 57 6.21 14.85 29.44
CA TRP A 57 5.60 16.13 29.77
C TRP A 57 6.15 17.27 28.90
N SER A 58 7.48 17.36 28.83
CA SER A 58 8.18 18.37 28.04
C SER A 58 7.91 18.27 26.54
N LEU A 59 7.73 17.04 26.03
CA LEU A 59 7.45 16.75 24.63
C LEU A 59 6.02 17.17 24.24
N LEU A 60 5.05 16.87 25.10
CA LEU A 60 3.65 17.21 24.86
C LEU A 60 3.43 18.72 24.94
N ASN A 61 4.15 19.43 25.81
CA ASN A 61 4.10 20.89 25.93
C ASN A 61 2.65 21.42 26.00
N GLY A 62 1.85 20.83 26.89
CA GLY A 62 0.43 21.16 27.09
C GLY A 62 -0.54 20.56 26.07
N LYS A 63 -0.09 19.74 25.11
CA LYS A 63 -0.95 19.10 24.11
C LYS A 63 -1.47 17.75 24.59
N THR A 64 -2.70 17.43 24.21
CA THR A 64 -3.25 16.08 24.34
C THR A 64 -2.71 15.18 23.24
N LEU A 65 -2.23 13.99 23.60
CA LEU A 65 -1.86 12.93 22.67
C LEU A 65 -2.92 11.82 22.69
N TYR A 66 -3.26 11.33 21.50
CA TYR A 66 -4.05 10.12 21.32
C TYR A 66 -3.14 9.07 20.67
N ALA A 67 -3.08 7.87 21.23
CA ALA A 67 -2.33 6.75 20.69
C ALA A 67 -3.18 5.50 20.73
N SER A 68 -3.13 4.68 19.69
CA SER A 68 -3.90 3.43 19.62
C SER A 68 -2.98 2.22 19.55
N HIS A 69 -3.37 1.15 20.25
CA HIS A 69 -2.68 -0.15 20.22
C HIS A 69 -3.69 -1.26 20.48
N GLY A 70 -3.69 -2.31 19.65
CA GLY A 70 -4.50 -3.51 19.89
C GLY A 70 -6.00 -3.24 20.01
N GLY A 71 -6.50 -2.30 19.20
CA GLY A 71 -7.89 -1.85 19.23
C GLY A 71 -8.23 -0.86 20.36
N VAL A 72 -7.28 -0.57 21.26
CA VAL A 72 -7.47 0.35 22.38
C VAL A 72 -6.90 1.73 22.07
N CYS A 73 -7.69 2.79 22.24
CA CYS A 73 -7.21 4.17 22.12
C CYS A 73 -6.97 4.79 23.50
N TYR A 74 -5.78 5.35 23.70
CA TYR A 74 -5.33 6.01 24.91
C TYR A 74 -5.22 7.51 24.67
N LYS A 75 -5.75 8.29 25.61
CA LYS A 75 -5.68 9.76 25.65
C LYS A 75 -4.78 10.19 26.80
N TYR A 76 -3.68 10.85 26.47
CA TYR A 76 -2.70 11.41 27.38
C TYR A 76 -2.91 12.92 27.48
N THR A 77 -3.33 13.39 28.66
CA THR A 77 -3.63 14.81 28.89
C THR A 77 -2.69 15.38 29.95
N PRO A 78 -1.84 16.35 29.60
CA PRO A 78 -1.07 17.14 30.55
C PRO A 78 -1.99 17.83 31.58
N ASN A 79 -1.75 17.67 32.89
CA ASN A 79 -2.42 18.41 33.96
C ASN A 79 -1.58 19.58 34.49
N GLU A 80 -2.16 20.47 35.30
CA GLU A 80 -1.48 21.65 35.87
C GLU A 80 -0.26 21.32 36.74
N HIS A 81 -0.15 20.08 37.22
CA HIS A 81 0.91 19.60 38.11
C HIS A 81 2.06 18.91 37.37
N GLN A 82 2.18 19.12 36.05
CA GLN A 82 3.19 18.46 35.21
C GLN A 82 3.07 16.93 35.16
N GLN A 83 1.87 16.41 35.42
CA GLN A 83 1.59 14.98 35.33
C GLN A 83 0.74 14.69 34.10
N ILE A 84 0.89 13.48 33.56
CA ILE A 84 0.11 13.02 32.44
C ILE A 84 -1.06 12.18 32.97
N HIS A 85 -2.29 12.67 32.75
CA HIS A 85 -3.51 11.90 32.97
C HIS A 85 -3.79 11.01 31.76
N VAL A 86 -3.88 9.70 31.99
CA VAL A 86 -4.16 8.71 30.94
C VAL A 86 -5.62 8.25 31.07
N SER A 87 -6.35 8.25 29.96
CA SER A 87 -7.72 7.74 29.88
C SER A 87 -7.92 6.93 28.59
N SER A 88 -8.94 6.09 28.54
CA SER A 88 -9.30 5.33 27.33
C SER A 88 -10.72 5.70 26.91
N PRO A 89 -10.90 6.67 25.99
CA PRO A 89 -12.23 7.12 25.58
C PRO A 89 -12.94 6.06 24.74
N ALA A 90 -14.07 5.54 25.24
CA ALA A 90 -14.83 4.45 24.61
C ALA A 90 -15.22 4.71 23.14
N HIS A 91 -15.51 5.96 22.77
CA HIS A 91 -15.90 6.34 21.40
C HIS A 91 -14.73 6.39 20.39
N LEU A 92 -13.47 6.22 20.84
CA LEU A 92 -12.30 6.16 19.97
C LEU A 92 -11.66 4.76 19.91
N GLN A 93 -12.28 3.76 20.55
CA GLN A 93 -11.85 2.37 20.47
C GLN A 93 -12.34 1.78 19.16
N ALA A 94 -11.47 1.09 18.41
CA ALA A 94 -11.80 0.52 17.11
C ALA A 94 -10.75 -0.51 16.68
N ASN A 95 -11.17 -1.60 16.03
CA ASN A 95 -10.34 -2.75 15.65
C ASN A 95 -9.80 -2.66 14.22
N HIS A 96 -9.38 -1.48 13.80
CA HIS A 96 -8.75 -1.29 12.50
C HIS A 96 -7.40 -2.01 12.48
N GLU A 97 -7.13 -2.72 11.39
CA GLU A 97 -5.83 -3.35 11.14
C GLU A 97 -4.80 -2.32 10.65
N GLU A 98 -5.20 -1.42 9.73
CA GLU A 98 -4.34 -0.37 9.17
C GLU A 98 -4.47 0.97 9.92
N ALA A 99 -3.35 1.70 10.03
CA ALA A 99 -3.31 2.98 10.71
C ALA A 99 -4.09 4.08 9.96
N ASP A 100 -4.07 4.06 8.63
CA ASP A 100 -4.70 5.03 7.75
C ASP A 100 -6.24 5.06 7.87
N THR A 101 -6.88 3.90 7.90
CA THR A 101 -8.33 3.77 8.17
C THR A 101 -8.67 4.20 9.59
N LEU A 102 -7.80 3.93 10.56
CA LEU A 102 -7.98 4.37 11.94
C LEU A 102 -7.91 5.90 12.07
N ILE A 103 -7.06 6.57 11.28
CA ILE A 103 -7.02 8.04 11.20
C ILE A 103 -8.40 8.55 10.77
N ALA A 104 -8.99 7.98 9.72
CA ALA A 104 -10.31 8.38 9.22
C ALA A 104 -11.40 8.17 10.29
N PHE A 105 -11.39 7.03 10.98
CA PHE A 105 -12.30 6.74 12.10
C PHE A 105 -12.18 7.79 13.21
N HIS A 106 -10.96 8.11 13.65
CA HIS A 106 -10.75 9.11 14.70
C HIS A 106 -11.23 10.49 14.29
N LEU A 107 -10.97 10.92 13.05
CA LEU A 107 -11.44 12.22 12.56
C LEU A 107 -12.96 12.35 12.62
N GLU A 108 -13.68 11.25 12.40
CA GLU A 108 -15.13 11.24 12.48
C GLU A 108 -15.65 11.36 13.93
N ASN A 109 -14.91 10.81 14.88
CA ASN A 109 -15.36 10.65 16.26
C ASN A 109 -14.81 11.72 17.22
N ILE A 110 -13.91 12.58 16.77
CA ILE A 110 -13.32 13.64 17.58
C ILE A 110 -14.12 14.94 17.48
N THR A 111 -14.19 15.67 18.59
CA THR A 111 -14.93 16.94 18.69
C THR A 111 -13.97 18.13 18.55
N TYR A 112 -13.44 18.36 17.35
CA TYR A 112 -12.60 19.53 17.07
C TYR A 112 -13.03 20.23 15.79
N ASN A 113 -13.03 21.57 15.82
CA ASN A 113 -13.44 22.40 14.69
C ASN A 113 -12.37 22.49 13.58
N ALA A 114 -11.11 22.23 13.92
CA ALA A 114 -10.01 22.30 12.98
C ALA A 114 -8.98 21.23 13.31
N VAL A 115 -8.78 20.30 12.38
CA VAL A 115 -7.83 19.19 12.53
C VAL A 115 -6.74 19.33 11.48
N ILE A 116 -5.49 19.14 11.90
CA ILE A 116 -4.33 19.11 11.01
C ILE A 116 -3.79 17.68 11.03
N ILE A 117 -3.78 17.06 9.86
CA ILE A 117 -3.25 15.71 9.65
C ILE A 117 -1.87 15.85 9.03
N ARG A 118 -0.91 15.12 9.58
CA ARG A 118 0.44 15.02 9.04
C ARG A 118 0.74 13.56 8.84
N THR A 119 0.94 13.19 7.59
CA THR A 119 1.21 11.83 7.17
C THR A 119 2.11 11.90 5.94
N SER A 120 3.08 10.99 5.86
CA SER A 120 3.87 10.73 4.65
C SER A 120 3.12 9.77 3.71
N ASP A 121 2.16 9.03 4.23
CA ASP A 121 1.38 8.04 3.50
C ASP A 121 0.28 8.69 2.66
N THR A 122 0.28 8.39 1.35
CA THR A 122 -0.71 8.94 0.42
C THR A 122 -2.08 8.30 0.55
N ASP A 123 -2.16 7.09 1.11
CA ASP A 123 -3.41 6.34 1.20
C ASP A 123 -4.37 7.02 2.19
N VAL A 124 -3.83 7.59 3.27
CA VAL A 124 -4.57 8.49 4.16
C VAL A 124 -5.26 9.62 3.39
N LEU A 125 -4.56 10.31 2.48
CA LEU A 125 -5.18 11.41 1.73
C LEU A 125 -6.33 10.90 0.84
N VAL A 126 -6.12 9.77 0.15
CA VAL A 126 -7.12 9.17 -0.75
C VAL A 126 -8.35 8.73 0.04
N ILE A 127 -8.16 8.02 1.15
CA ILE A 127 -9.23 7.59 2.06
C ILE A 127 -10.01 8.80 2.55
N LEU A 128 -9.34 9.87 2.97
CA LEU A 128 -10.02 11.07 3.48
C LEU A 128 -10.81 11.80 2.41
N ILE A 129 -10.31 11.90 1.18
CA ILE A 129 -11.06 12.51 0.08
C ILE A 129 -12.32 11.67 -0.22
N GLY A 130 -12.17 10.35 -0.33
CA GLY A 130 -13.28 9.44 -0.55
C GLY A 130 -14.31 9.49 0.58
N PHE A 131 -13.82 9.57 1.82
CA PHE A 131 -14.65 9.65 3.02
C PHE A 131 -15.41 10.98 3.13
N LEU A 132 -14.72 12.11 3.02
CA LEU A 132 -15.34 13.44 3.13
C LEU A 132 -16.35 13.71 2.00
N GLY A 133 -16.12 13.13 0.81
CA GLY A 133 -17.04 13.23 -0.31
C GLY A 133 -18.41 12.58 -0.06
N LYS A 134 -18.51 11.62 0.88
CA LYS A 134 -19.76 10.95 1.24
C LYS A 134 -20.64 11.73 2.20
N LYS A 135 -20.08 12.69 2.93
CA LYS A 135 -20.88 13.52 3.84
C LYS A 135 -21.82 14.37 2.99
N LYS A 136 -23.08 13.93 2.88
CA LYS A 136 -24.17 14.79 2.39
C LYS A 136 -24.07 16.09 3.18
N PRO A 137 -24.11 17.26 2.53
CA PRO A 137 -24.28 18.50 3.27
C PRO A 137 -25.59 18.34 4.05
N GLU A 138 -25.47 18.18 5.37
CA GLU A 138 -26.62 18.29 6.24
C GLU A 138 -27.25 19.64 5.93
N ARG A 139 -28.55 19.62 5.70
CA ARG A 139 -29.34 20.78 5.28
C ARG A 139 -29.19 21.91 6.30
N GLU A 140 -28.20 22.77 6.12
CA GLU A 140 -28.18 24.10 6.69
C GLU A 140 -28.46 25.12 5.60
N ASN A 141 -29.51 25.90 5.86
CA ASN A 141 -30.03 26.93 5.00
C ASN A 141 -28.93 27.93 4.58
N SER A 142 -28.80 28.12 3.27
CA SER A 142 -28.37 29.34 2.61
C SER A 142 -27.30 30.18 3.32
N VAL A 143 -26.03 29.82 3.14
CA VAL A 143 -24.96 30.82 3.06
C VAL A 143 -24.04 30.43 1.91
N ASN A 144 -24.03 31.29 0.87
CA ASN A 144 -23.10 31.24 -0.26
C ASN A 144 -21.67 31.01 0.24
N HIS A 145 -21.16 29.78 0.09
CA HIS A 145 -19.74 29.51 0.22
C HIS A 145 -19.13 29.60 -1.17
N ASN A 146 -18.28 30.62 -1.32
CA ASN A 146 -17.31 30.69 -2.40
C ASN A 146 -16.53 29.38 -2.47
N ASN A 147 -16.46 28.83 -3.70
CA ASN A 147 -15.65 27.67 -4.06
C ASN A 147 -14.22 27.83 -3.54
N GLY A 148 -13.92 27.18 -2.41
CA GLY A 148 -12.57 26.93 -1.96
C GLY A 148 -11.91 26.00 -2.97
N LEU A 149 -11.21 26.59 -3.94
CA LEU A 149 -10.41 25.89 -4.91
C LEU A 149 -9.27 25.20 -4.15
N TRP A 150 -9.43 23.91 -3.87
CA TRP A 150 -8.36 23.09 -3.29
C TRP A 150 -7.24 22.95 -4.32
N GLN A 151 -6.17 23.73 -4.15
CA GLN A 151 -5.03 23.71 -5.05
C GLN A 151 -4.08 22.58 -4.62
N TRP A 152 -4.09 21.48 -5.37
CA TRP A 152 -3.21 20.35 -5.15
C TRP A 152 -2.01 20.41 -6.08
N GLN A 153 -0.82 20.26 -5.52
CA GLN A 153 0.42 20.08 -6.27
C GLN A 153 0.83 18.61 -6.11
N GLN A 154 0.42 17.77 -7.06
CA GLN A 154 0.82 16.36 -7.09
C GLN A 154 2.22 16.22 -7.71
N GLN A 155 3.08 15.43 -7.06
CA GLN A 155 4.45 15.14 -7.50
C GLN A 155 4.64 13.76 -8.16
N ALA A 156 3.57 13.04 -8.53
CA ALA A 156 3.70 11.66 -9.04
C ALA A 156 3.24 11.52 -10.50
N LYS A 157 4.20 11.60 -11.45
CA LYS A 157 3.96 11.41 -12.90
C LYS A 157 3.30 10.05 -13.24
N GLY A 158 3.48 9.02 -12.40
CA GLY A 158 2.91 7.68 -12.61
C GLY A 158 1.41 7.54 -12.36
N LYS A 159 0.78 8.46 -11.61
CA LYS A 159 -0.65 8.37 -11.22
C LYS A 159 -1.61 9.06 -12.21
N LEU A 160 -1.10 9.76 -13.23
CA LEU A 160 -1.92 10.48 -14.21
C LEU A 160 -2.59 9.53 -15.22
N LYS A 161 -1.92 8.46 -15.61
CA LYS A 161 -2.42 7.53 -16.64
C LYS A 161 -3.75 6.84 -16.25
N PRO A 162 -3.93 6.28 -15.04
CA PRO A 162 -5.22 5.76 -14.60
C PRO A 162 -6.34 6.80 -14.72
N LEU A 163 -6.09 8.03 -14.24
CA LEU A 163 -7.08 9.10 -14.24
C LEU A 163 -7.47 9.49 -15.67
N GLU A 164 -6.49 9.68 -16.56
CA GLU A 164 -6.75 9.95 -17.97
C GLU A 164 -7.59 8.85 -18.64
N ILE A 165 -7.37 7.57 -18.29
CA ILE A 165 -8.16 6.46 -18.82
C ILE A 165 -9.61 6.55 -18.33
N VAL A 166 -9.82 6.86 -17.06
CA VAL A 166 -11.16 7.05 -16.48
C VAL A 166 -11.86 8.26 -17.10
N GLU A 167 -11.17 9.40 -17.23
CA GLU A 167 -11.74 10.64 -17.81
C GLU A 167 -12.13 10.48 -19.29
N LYS A 168 -11.40 9.66 -20.05
CA LYS A 168 -11.70 9.37 -21.46
C LYS A 168 -12.87 8.40 -21.65
N ASP A 169 -13.32 7.72 -20.59
CA ASP A 169 -14.46 6.79 -20.66
C ASP A 169 -15.79 7.52 -20.51
N ALA A 170 -16.29 8.07 -21.62
CA ALA A 170 -17.56 8.80 -21.66
C ALA A 170 -18.78 7.98 -21.20
N ALA A 171 -18.69 6.65 -21.24
CA ALA A 171 -19.74 5.76 -20.78
C ALA A 171 -19.75 5.56 -19.24
N GLY A 172 -18.73 6.03 -18.52
CA GLY A 172 -18.63 5.93 -17.07
C GLY A 172 -18.48 4.50 -16.53
N ARG A 173 -18.09 3.54 -17.37
CA ARG A 173 -17.95 2.13 -17.00
C ARG A 173 -16.82 1.91 -16.01
N TYR A 174 -15.70 2.61 -16.15
CA TYR A 174 -14.59 2.52 -15.21
C TYR A 174 -14.91 3.16 -13.87
N LEU A 175 -15.59 4.31 -13.88
CA LEU A 175 -16.07 4.93 -12.65
C LEU A 175 -17.04 4.00 -11.91
N HIS A 176 -17.95 3.37 -12.64
CA HIS A 176 -18.87 2.40 -12.08
C HIS A 176 -18.14 1.18 -11.49
N LEU A 177 -17.17 0.61 -12.23
CA LEU A 177 -16.32 -0.48 -11.76
C LEU A 177 -15.66 -0.17 -10.40
N PHE A 178 -14.98 0.98 -10.29
CA PHE A 178 -14.32 1.38 -9.05
C PHE A 178 -15.31 1.72 -7.93
N THR A 179 -16.51 2.19 -8.27
CA THR A 179 -17.57 2.40 -7.27
C THR A 179 -18.03 1.07 -6.69
N CYS A 180 -18.33 0.08 -7.55
CA CYS A 180 -18.73 -1.25 -7.12
C CYS A 180 -17.64 -1.97 -6.30
N MET A 181 -16.36 -1.72 -6.60
CA MET A 181 -15.27 -2.26 -5.78
C MET A 181 -15.32 -1.81 -4.32
N GLY A 182 -15.95 -0.67 -4.00
CA GLY A 182 -16.12 -0.22 -2.61
C GLY A 182 -17.32 -0.83 -1.89
N GLU A 183 -18.10 -1.69 -2.54
CA GLU A 183 -19.35 -2.26 -2.03
C GLU A 183 -19.19 -3.77 -1.76
N VAL A 184 -19.76 -4.25 -0.65
CA VAL A 184 -19.70 -5.67 -0.24
C VAL A 184 -20.31 -6.59 -1.31
N ASP A 185 -21.46 -6.21 -1.86
CA ASP A 185 -22.16 -6.95 -2.91
C ASP A 185 -21.96 -6.31 -4.30
N GLY A 186 -20.88 -5.55 -4.48
CA GLY A 186 -20.59 -4.84 -5.72
C GLY A 186 -20.26 -5.81 -6.86
N ASP A 187 -20.97 -5.67 -7.99
CA ASP A 187 -20.73 -6.47 -9.20
C ASP A 187 -19.50 -5.96 -9.97
N VAL A 188 -18.32 -6.50 -9.63
CA VAL A 188 -17.05 -6.12 -10.27
C VAL A 188 -16.91 -6.84 -11.62
N ASN A 189 -17.22 -6.11 -12.69
CA ASN A 189 -17.13 -6.65 -14.06
C ASN A 189 -15.67 -6.87 -14.51
N ILE A 190 -15.24 -8.14 -14.53
CA ILE A 190 -13.87 -8.54 -14.92
C ILE A 190 -13.50 -8.15 -16.36
N GLU A 191 -14.45 -8.09 -17.29
CA GLU A 191 -14.17 -7.72 -18.69
C GLU A 191 -13.85 -6.22 -18.81
N VAL A 192 -14.56 -5.39 -18.05
CA VAL A 192 -14.30 -3.94 -17.97
C VAL A 192 -12.95 -3.70 -17.27
N ALA A 193 -12.68 -4.42 -16.18
CA ALA A 193 -11.40 -4.35 -15.49
C ALA A 193 -10.22 -4.79 -16.38
N SER A 194 -10.39 -5.87 -17.14
CA SER A 194 -9.40 -6.36 -18.11
C SER A 194 -9.12 -5.31 -19.19
N GLU A 195 -10.15 -4.66 -19.73
CA GLU A 195 -9.99 -3.55 -20.67
C GLU A 195 -9.21 -2.39 -20.06
N PHE A 196 -9.53 -2.00 -18.82
CA PHE A 196 -8.83 -0.94 -18.08
C PHE A 196 -7.34 -1.27 -17.89
N VAL A 197 -7.03 -2.49 -17.44
CA VAL A 197 -5.66 -2.95 -17.21
C VAL A 197 -4.88 -3.02 -18.54
N CYS A 198 -5.45 -3.53 -19.62
CA CYS A 198 -4.79 -3.51 -20.93
C CYS A 198 -4.41 -2.08 -21.37
N LYS A 199 -5.30 -1.10 -21.16
CA LYS A 199 -4.99 0.32 -21.42
C LYS A 199 -3.88 0.86 -20.51
N MET A 200 -3.85 0.45 -19.24
CA MET A 200 -2.78 0.80 -18.30
C MET A 200 -1.41 0.29 -18.76
N TYR A 201 -1.34 -0.87 -19.40
CA TYR A 201 -0.11 -1.42 -19.97
C TYR A 201 0.17 -0.96 -21.41
N SER A 202 -0.63 -0.03 -21.96
CA SER A 202 -0.55 0.40 -23.37
C SER A 202 -0.65 -0.76 -24.37
N GLN A 203 -1.32 -1.86 -24.00
CA GLN A 203 -1.45 -3.04 -24.85
C GLN A 203 -2.81 -3.02 -25.58
N PRO A 204 -2.84 -3.25 -26.91
CA PRO A 204 -4.09 -3.41 -27.63
C PRO A 204 -4.76 -4.73 -27.24
N LYS A 205 -6.09 -4.69 -27.00
CA LYS A 205 -6.88 -5.83 -26.53
C LYS A 205 -6.76 -7.07 -27.44
N ASP A 206 -6.68 -6.85 -28.74
CA ASP A 206 -6.76 -7.94 -29.73
C ASP A 206 -5.40 -8.62 -29.97
N LYS A 207 -4.29 -7.97 -29.60
CA LYS A 207 -2.93 -8.48 -29.83
C LYS A 207 -1.93 -7.97 -28.76
N PRO A 208 -2.08 -8.38 -27.49
CA PRO A 208 -1.32 -7.84 -26.35
C PRO A 208 0.19 -8.12 -26.39
N LEU A 209 0.66 -8.94 -27.34
CA LEU A 209 2.08 -9.31 -27.50
C LEU A 209 2.75 -8.65 -28.71
N THR A 210 2.01 -7.88 -29.53
CA THR A 210 2.54 -7.40 -30.83
C THR A 210 3.67 -6.38 -30.73
N ASN A 211 3.78 -5.67 -29.62
CA ASN A 211 4.78 -4.61 -29.43
C ASN A 211 5.97 -5.06 -28.56
N ILE A 212 6.04 -6.34 -28.19
CA ILE A 212 7.04 -6.87 -27.25
C ILE A 212 8.24 -7.43 -28.05
N LYS A 213 9.30 -6.64 -28.19
CA LYS A 213 10.53 -7.01 -28.95
C LYS A 213 11.53 -7.83 -28.12
N ARG A 214 11.47 -7.71 -26.80
CA ARG A 214 12.14 -8.53 -25.78
C ARG A 214 11.09 -8.82 -24.73
N ILE A 215 10.93 -10.09 -24.33
CA ILE A 215 9.91 -10.47 -23.35
C ILE A 215 10.38 -10.01 -21.98
N ASP A 216 10.07 -8.76 -21.66
CA ASP A 216 10.05 -8.32 -20.27
C ASP A 216 8.69 -8.71 -19.69
N CYS A 217 8.69 -9.77 -18.88
CA CYS A 217 7.49 -10.27 -18.23
C CYS A 217 6.84 -9.21 -17.32
N ALA A 218 7.56 -8.18 -16.88
CA ALA A 218 7.00 -7.08 -16.09
C ALA A 218 6.09 -6.15 -16.92
N LEU A 219 6.24 -6.14 -18.25
CA LEU A 219 5.42 -5.34 -19.17
C LEU A 219 4.16 -6.07 -19.65
N LEU A 220 3.96 -7.32 -19.21
CA LEU A 220 2.78 -8.08 -19.55
C LEU A 220 1.62 -7.76 -18.59
N PRO A 221 0.40 -7.55 -19.11
CA PRO A 221 -0.77 -7.51 -18.25
C PRO A 221 -0.93 -8.88 -17.56
N PRO A 222 -1.54 -8.92 -16.36
CA PRO A 222 -1.83 -10.18 -15.69
C PRO A 222 -2.73 -11.06 -16.55
N SER A 223 -2.58 -12.39 -16.42
CA SER A 223 -3.54 -13.33 -16.99
C SER A 223 -4.93 -13.10 -16.38
N ARG A 224 -6.00 -13.54 -17.06
CA ARG A 224 -7.39 -13.41 -16.55
C ARG A 224 -7.54 -13.97 -15.12
N ARG A 225 -6.92 -15.12 -14.84
CA ARG A 225 -6.96 -15.78 -13.52
C ARG A 225 -6.23 -14.97 -12.45
N ALA A 226 -5.08 -14.39 -12.81
CA ALA A 226 -4.33 -13.54 -11.90
C ALA A 226 -5.03 -12.18 -11.67
N LEU A 227 -5.67 -11.64 -12.70
CA LEU A 227 -6.46 -10.42 -12.61
C LEU A 227 -7.67 -10.61 -11.69
N ASP A 228 -8.39 -11.73 -11.82
CA ASP A 228 -9.53 -12.06 -10.96
C ASP A 228 -9.16 -12.00 -9.47
N LYS A 229 -8.09 -12.70 -9.07
CA LYS A 229 -7.62 -12.66 -7.68
C LYS A 229 -7.13 -11.28 -7.24
N LYS A 230 -6.49 -10.53 -8.14
CA LYS A 230 -6.09 -9.14 -7.85
C LYS A 230 -7.30 -8.24 -7.62
N LEU A 231 -8.36 -8.39 -8.40
CA LEU A 231 -9.60 -7.63 -8.25
C LEU A 231 -10.30 -7.96 -6.93
N GLN A 232 -10.39 -9.25 -6.58
CA GLN A 232 -10.94 -9.68 -5.29
C GLN A 232 -10.21 -9.01 -4.11
N ARG A 233 -8.86 -9.08 -4.09
CA ARG A 233 -8.09 -8.41 -3.03
C ARG A 233 -8.25 -6.90 -3.02
N ALA A 234 -8.26 -6.28 -4.21
CA ALA A 234 -8.44 -4.84 -4.31
C ALA A 234 -9.85 -4.40 -3.87
N GLN A 235 -10.88 -5.22 -4.13
CA GLN A 235 -12.24 -5.01 -3.65
C GLN A 235 -12.29 -5.07 -2.12
N TYR A 236 -11.66 -6.08 -1.50
CA TYR A 236 -11.56 -6.17 -0.04
C TYR A 236 -11.00 -4.90 0.60
N VAL A 237 -9.82 -4.45 0.14
CA VAL A 237 -9.18 -3.22 0.63
C VAL A 237 -10.07 -2.01 0.37
N SER A 238 -10.67 -1.91 -0.81
CA SER A 238 -11.57 -0.82 -1.16
C SER A 238 -12.78 -0.75 -0.23
N ILE A 239 -13.38 -1.90 0.13
CA ILE A 239 -14.49 -1.97 1.09
C ILE A 239 -14.02 -1.51 2.47
N LEU A 240 -12.87 -1.98 2.96
CA LEU A 240 -12.33 -1.56 4.27
C LEU A 240 -12.13 -0.05 4.33
N TRP A 241 -11.54 0.54 3.29
CA TRP A 241 -11.37 1.98 3.16
C TRP A 241 -12.71 2.71 3.10
N ASN A 242 -13.68 2.14 2.39
CA ASN A 242 -15.04 2.67 2.28
C ASN A 242 -15.79 2.64 3.62
N HIS A 243 -15.40 1.73 4.50
CA HIS A 243 -15.91 1.46 5.85
C HIS A 243 -15.03 2.03 6.96
N ALA A 244 -14.05 2.87 6.62
CA ALA A 244 -13.09 3.40 7.59
C ALA A 244 -13.70 4.28 8.69
N ASN A 245 -15.00 4.58 8.65
CA ASN A 245 -15.71 5.32 9.70
C ASN A 245 -16.41 4.41 10.72
N PHE A 246 -16.46 3.11 10.45
CA PHE A 246 -17.01 2.14 11.38
C PHE A 246 -15.94 1.67 12.35
N THR A 247 -16.33 1.37 13.59
CA THR A 247 -15.46 0.82 14.62
C THR A 247 -14.74 -0.47 14.20
N CYS A 248 -15.39 -1.24 13.32
CA CYS A 248 -14.97 -2.53 12.81
C CYS A 248 -15.15 -2.54 11.27
N PRO A 249 -14.18 -2.04 10.48
CA PRO A 249 -14.33 -1.89 9.03
C PRO A 249 -14.52 -3.23 8.30
N ASP A 250 -13.98 -4.29 8.87
CA ASP A 250 -14.01 -5.68 8.40
C ASP A 250 -15.27 -6.44 8.87
N GLN A 251 -16.22 -5.77 9.52
CA GLN A 251 -17.40 -6.44 10.06
C GLN A 251 -18.19 -7.20 8.97
N GLY A 252 -18.24 -8.53 9.10
CA GLY A 252 -18.93 -9.40 8.15
C GLY A 252 -18.13 -9.71 6.88
N LEU A 253 -16.86 -9.34 6.83
CA LEU A 253 -15.95 -9.62 5.71
C LEU A 253 -14.92 -10.66 6.15
N SER A 254 -14.61 -11.60 5.26
CA SER A 254 -13.48 -12.51 5.43
C SER A 254 -12.49 -12.33 4.29
N PRO A 255 -11.20 -12.07 4.55
CA PRO A 255 -10.18 -12.01 3.50
C PRO A 255 -10.16 -13.24 2.60
N THR A 256 -10.52 -14.42 3.13
CA THR A 256 -10.54 -15.67 2.37
C THR A 256 -11.54 -15.68 1.22
N ASP A 257 -12.58 -14.85 1.32
CA ASP A 257 -13.58 -14.68 0.27
C ASP A 257 -13.08 -13.72 -0.83
N TYR A 258 -11.94 -13.06 -0.60
CA TYR A 258 -11.39 -12.02 -1.46
C TYR A 258 -9.95 -12.32 -1.92
N GLY A 259 -9.68 -13.56 -2.32
CA GLY A 259 -8.41 -13.91 -2.97
C GLY A 259 -7.20 -13.96 -2.02
N TRP A 260 -7.45 -14.14 -0.73
CA TRP A 260 -6.46 -14.50 0.29
C TRP A 260 -6.67 -15.95 0.76
N SER A 261 -5.62 -16.55 1.31
CA SER A 261 -5.68 -17.85 1.99
C SER A 261 -5.08 -17.73 3.40
N ALA A 262 -5.70 -18.38 4.38
CA ALA A 262 -5.15 -18.47 5.71
C ALA A 262 -4.05 -19.54 5.78
N ASN A 263 -2.88 -19.16 6.30
CA ASN A 263 -1.77 -20.06 6.60
C ASN A 263 -1.34 -19.83 8.06
N GLY A 264 -1.98 -20.56 8.97
CA GLY A 264 -1.85 -20.31 10.41
C GLY A 264 -2.40 -18.93 10.78
N ASN A 265 -1.53 -18.08 11.34
CA ASN A 265 -1.87 -16.70 11.73
C ASN A 265 -1.57 -15.67 10.64
N LEU A 266 -1.15 -16.10 9.45
CA LEU A 266 -0.79 -15.22 8.34
C LEU A 266 -1.79 -15.35 7.19
N LEU A 267 -2.07 -14.22 6.55
CA LEU A 267 -2.77 -14.19 5.27
C LEU A 267 -1.76 -14.21 4.14
N GLN A 268 -2.00 -15.04 3.14
CA GLN A 268 -1.18 -15.12 1.94
C GLN A 268 -2.03 -14.84 0.69
N PRO A 269 -1.54 -14.02 -0.26
CA PRO A 269 -2.30 -13.72 -1.45
C PRO A 269 -2.37 -14.97 -2.36
N VAL A 270 -3.57 -15.32 -2.79
CA VAL A 270 -3.77 -16.35 -3.82
C VAL A 270 -3.51 -15.71 -5.17
N TRP A 271 -2.40 -16.04 -5.83
CA TRP A 271 -2.01 -15.35 -7.08
C TRP A 271 -2.91 -15.71 -8.27
N PHE A 272 -3.28 -16.97 -8.41
CA PHE A 272 -4.17 -17.51 -9.43
C PHE A 272 -4.63 -18.90 -9.00
N ASP A 273 -5.80 -19.35 -9.48
CA ASP A 273 -6.23 -20.73 -9.27
C ASP A 273 -5.56 -21.68 -10.26
N GLY A 274 -5.50 -22.98 -9.94
CA GLY A 274 -5.05 -24.10 -10.80
C GLY A 274 -3.59 -24.04 -11.29
N PRO A 275 -3.23 -24.82 -12.34
CA PRO A 275 -1.82 -24.99 -12.69
C PRO A 275 -1.23 -23.72 -13.30
N SER A 276 0.05 -23.49 -13.01
CA SER A 276 0.84 -22.36 -13.54
C SER A 276 1.13 -22.49 -15.04
N LEU A 277 1.17 -23.73 -15.55
CA LEU A 277 1.40 -24.06 -16.96
C LEU A 277 0.26 -24.93 -17.48
N PRO A 278 -0.24 -24.70 -18.71
CA PRO A 278 -1.20 -25.60 -19.33
C PRO A 278 -0.60 -27.00 -19.55
N ASP A 279 -1.36 -28.05 -19.28
CA ASP A 279 -0.92 -29.44 -19.48
C ASP A 279 -0.50 -29.74 -20.93
N ALA A 280 -1.08 -29.00 -21.90
CA ALA A 280 -0.77 -29.09 -23.32
C ALA A 280 0.69 -28.72 -23.69
N LEU A 281 1.45 -28.10 -22.78
CA LEU A 281 2.89 -27.87 -23.00
C LEU A 281 3.75 -29.11 -22.76
N PHE A 282 3.20 -30.15 -22.14
CA PHE A 282 3.93 -31.36 -21.76
C PHE A 282 3.56 -32.58 -22.62
N THR A 283 2.77 -32.42 -23.69
CA THR A 283 2.19 -33.55 -24.44
C THR A 283 3.12 -34.24 -25.46
N ASP A 284 4.37 -33.83 -25.61
CA ASP A 284 5.29 -34.45 -26.58
C ASP A 284 6.60 -34.94 -25.93
N ARG A 285 6.60 -36.17 -25.38
CA ARG A 285 7.86 -36.95 -25.28
C ARG A 285 7.76 -38.46 -25.03
N ASP A 286 6.62 -39.00 -24.61
CA ASP A 286 6.57 -40.41 -24.18
C ASP A 286 5.98 -41.41 -25.20
N ASN A 287 5.55 -40.97 -26.39
CA ASN A 287 4.89 -41.86 -27.36
C ASN A 287 5.72 -42.22 -28.60
N ASN A 288 7.05 -42.11 -28.56
CA ASN A 288 7.91 -42.67 -29.61
C ASN A 288 9.19 -43.27 -29.01
N LYS A 289 9.08 -44.50 -28.50
CA LYS A 289 10.10 -45.53 -28.64
C LYS A 289 9.41 -46.88 -28.69
N ASP A 290 9.09 -47.29 -29.91
CA ASP A 290 8.83 -48.68 -30.27
C ASP A 290 9.98 -49.57 -29.81
N ASP A 291 9.56 -50.68 -29.21
CA ASP A 291 10.18 -51.99 -29.11
C ASP A 291 11.48 -52.22 -29.89
N SER A 292 12.58 -52.35 -29.15
CA SER A 292 13.56 -53.40 -29.43
C SER A 292 14.05 -53.98 -28.10
N ASN A 293 13.50 -55.15 -27.78
CA ASN A 293 14.09 -56.26 -27.03
C ASN A 293 15.43 -55.95 -26.33
N ASP A 294 15.44 -55.92 -24.99
CA ASP A 294 16.28 -56.90 -24.28
C ASP A 294 15.80 -57.11 -22.85
N THR A 295 15.66 -58.39 -22.53
CA THR A 295 15.31 -58.88 -21.20
C THR A 295 16.57 -58.89 -20.36
N CYS A 296 16.57 -58.25 -19.18
CA CYS A 296 17.14 -58.92 -18.01
C CYS A 296 16.47 -58.44 -16.71
N SER A 297 15.85 -59.39 -16.03
CA SER A 297 15.76 -59.35 -14.57
C SER A 297 17.18 -59.33 -14.00
N ASP A 298 17.48 -58.49 -13.02
CA ASP A 298 17.61 -59.02 -11.67
C ASP A 298 17.64 -57.91 -10.60
N SER A 299 17.35 -58.35 -9.39
CA SER A 299 17.16 -57.57 -8.18
C SER A 299 18.48 -57.15 -7.53
N ASN A 300 18.40 -56.08 -6.73
CA ASN A 300 19.09 -55.83 -5.44
C ASN A 300 19.99 -54.59 -5.32
N GLU A 301 19.65 -53.84 -4.26
CA GLU A 301 20.50 -53.23 -3.23
C GLU A 301 21.89 -52.62 -3.55
N THR A 302 21.95 -51.33 -3.20
CA THR A 302 22.91 -50.70 -2.27
C THR A 302 24.42 -50.66 -2.60
N THR A 303 24.99 -49.46 -2.35
CA THR A 303 26.33 -49.18 -1.76
C THR A 303 27.55 -48.95 -2.69
N ILE A 304 28.02 -47.69 -2.67
CA ILE A 304 29.41 -47.25 -2.36
C ILE A 304 30.60 -47.61 -3.30
N VAL A 305 31.07 -46.55 -4.00
CA VAL A 305 32.44 -45.95 -4.02
C VAL A 305 33.65 -46.61 -4.77
N LYS A 306 34.44 -45.71 -5.39
CA LYS A 306 35.90 -45.72 -5.78
C LYS A 306 36.24 -46.30 -7.17
N SER A 307 36.77 -45.46 -8.09
CA SER A 307 38.21 -45.13 -8.36
C SER A 307 38.64 -45.79 -9.67
N THR A 308 39.52 -45.30 -10.57
CA THR A 308 40.62 -44.31 -10.55
C THR A 308 41.19 -44.19 -11.98
N ASP A 309 41.80 -43.03 -12.27
CA ASP A 309 42.98 -42.73 -13.14
C ASP A 309 42.88 -43.01 -14.66
N VAL A 310 43.34 -42.14 -15.59
CA VAL A 310 44.65 -41.48 -15.70
C VAL A 310 44.62 -40.27 -16.68
N ASP A 311 45.30 -39.16 -16.30
CA ASP A 311 46.18 -38.17 -17.01
C ASP A 311 45.94 -37.81 -18.51
N SER A 312 46.19 -36.61 -19.07
CA SER A 312 46.85 -35.32 -18.75
C SER A 312 46.27 -34.29 -19.79
N ASP A 313 46.32 -32.96 -19.73
CA ASP A 313 47.37 -32.00 -19.46
C ASP A 313 46.74 -30.61 -19.20
N ALA A 314 47.54 -29.75 -18.57
CA ALA A 314 47.24 -28.43 -18.02
C ALA A 314 46.77 -27.36 -19.04
N ASP A 315 45.79 -26.55 -18.63
CA ASP A 315 45.91 -25.08 -18.71
C ASP A 315 45.13 -24.42 -17.57
N ASP A 316 45.81 -23.52 -16.87
CA ASP A 316 45.43 -22.95 -15.58
C ASP A 316 44.88 -21.54 -15.81
N HIS A 317 43.56 -21.40 -15.84
CA HIS A 317 42.89 -20.10 -15.81
C HIS A 317 41.76 -20.11 -14.79
N ILE A 318 42.12 -19.76 -13.55
CA ILE A 318 41.23 -19.38 -12.47
C ILE A 318 40.41 -18.16 -12.91
N TYR A 319 39.16 -18.37 -13.31
CA TYR A 319 38.16 -17.32 -13.31
C TYR A 319 37.54 -17.25 -11.92
N HIS A 320 37.98 -16.28 -11.13
CA HIS A 320 37.17 -15.77 -10.02
C HIS A 320 35.96 -15.07 -10.64
N GLU A 321 34.78 -15.69 -10.59
CA GLU A 321 33.51 -14.96 -10.74
C GLU A 321 33.27 -14.14 -9.45
N PRO A 322 33.22 -12.80 -9.53
CA PRO A 322 32.67 -11.99 -8.46
C PRO A 322 31.15 -12.19 -8.43
N SER A 323 30.61 -12.39 -7.23
CA SER A 323 29.17 -12.36 -6.96
C SER A 323 28.71 -10.91 -7.09
N ASP A 324 28.03 -10.61 -8.20
CA ASP A 324 27.34 -9.34 -8.41
C ASP A 324 25.89 -9.47 -7.89
N ASP A 325 25.76 -9.49 -6.56
CA ASP A 325 24.53 -9.09 -5.88
C ASP A 325 24.50 -7.57 -5.75
N GLU A 326 24.51 -6.84 -6.88
CA GLU A 326 24.20 -5.41 -6.86
C GLU A 326 22.68 -5.22 -6.79
N ALA A 327 22.22 -4.94 -5.57
CA ALA A 327 20.93 -4.35 -5.31
C ALA A 327 20.76 -3.09 -6.17
N TRP A 328 19.67 -3.04 -6.92
CA TRP A 328 19.18 -1.92 -7.70
C TRP A 328 19.49 -0.57 -7.02
N SER A 329 20.49 0.16 -7.54
CA SER A 329 20.68 1.56 -7.18
C SER A 329 19.69 2.39 -7.97
N GLU A 330 18.75 2.97 -7.25
CA GLU A 330 17.95 4.10 -7.71
C GLU A 330 18.88 5.31 -7.97
N ASP A 331 18.51 6.10 -8.96
CA ASP A 331 18.95 7.47 -9.24
C ASP A 331 20.18 7.70 -10.16
N SER A 332 19.88 7.99 -11.42
CA SER A 332 20.63 9.03 -12.16
C SER A 332 19.75 9.74 -13.19
N ASP A 333 19.02 10.75 -12.71
CA ASP A 333 18.46 11.80 -13.56
C ASP A 333 19.59 12.75 -13.97
N THR A 334 20.04 12.66 -15.23
CA THR A 334 20.91 13.66 -15.84
C THR A 334 20.03 14.73 -16.50
N ASP A 335 19.83 15.84 -15.78
CA ASP A 335 19.27 17.08 -16.34
C ASP A 335 20.20 17.60 -17.45
N SER A 336 19.75 17.51 -18.69
CA SER A 336 20.35 18.21 -19.83
C SER A 336 19.87 19.66 -19.78
N GLN A 337 20.77 20.57 -19.45
CA GLN A 337 20.57 22.00 -19.67
C GLN A 337 20.73 22.29 -21.16
N ASP A 338 19.63 22.68 -21.81
CA ASP A 338 19.68 23.35 -23.09
C ASP A 338 20.33 24.73 -22.91
N VAL A 339 21.43 24.93 -23.62
CA VAL A 339 22.08 26.22 -23.85
C VAL A 339 21.77 26.61 -25.29
N ASP A 340 20.88 27.58 -25.48
CA ASP A 340 21.06 28.79 -26.31
C ASP A 340 19.79 29.65 -26.38
#